data_AF-A0A2T2SFS4-F1
#
_entry.id   AF-A0A2T2SFS4-F1
#
_cell.length_a   1.000
_cell.length_b   1.000
_cell.length_c   1.000
_cell.angle_alpha   90.00
_cell.angle_beta   90.00
_cell.angle_gamma   90.00
#
_symmetry.space_group_name_H-M   'P 1'
#
loop_
_entity.id
_entity.type
_entity.pdbx_description
1 polymer ?
#
loop_
_entity_poly.entity_id
_entity_poly.type
_entity_poly.pdbx_seq_one_letter_code
_entity_poly.pdbx_strand_id
1 'polypeptide(L)'
;LASVTDLTVQPGAEKPKASASVVVGRCEVFVPLAGMIDLDQERERLRKEIEEKEEFLESVEQKLNNHQFVNKAPDEVVDRERQKRRDATDELERLHENLADLEEV
;
A
#
# COMPACT_ATOMS: atom_id res chain seq x y z
N LEU A 1 15.52 -9.41 -8.99
CA LEU A 1 15.93 -9.09 -10.37
C LEU A 1 14.66 -9.07 -11.21
N ALA A 2 14.19 -7.88 -11.62
CA ALA A 2 12.98 -7.79 -12.45
C ALA A 2 13.31 -8.30 -13.86
N SER A 3 12.53 -9.26 -14.35
CA SER A 3 12.65 -9.82 -15.70
C SER A 3 12.01 -8.87 -16.73
N VAL A 4 12.65 -8.72 -17.89
CA VAL A 4 12.08 -7.96 -19.02
C VAL A 4 11.01 -8.81 -19.69
N THR A 5 9.75 -8.38 -19.62
CA THR A 5 8.62 -9.07 -20.24
C THR A 5 8.50 -8.72 -21.73
N ASP A 6 8.77 -7.45 -22.09
CA ASP A 6 8.59 -6.92 -23.44
C ASP A 6 9.69 -5.94 -23.83
N LEU A 7 10.17 -6.03 -25.08
CA LEU A 7 11.16 -5.12 -25.66
C LEU A 7 10.75 -4.73 -27.08
N THR A 8 10.60 -3.43 -27.33
CA THR A 8 10.32 -2.88 -28.66
C THR A 8 11.45 -1.93 -29.08
N VAL A 9 11.95 -2.09 -30.30
CA VAL A 9 13.02 -1.25 -30.88
C VAL A 9 12.51 -0.67 -32.20
N GLN A 10 12.43 0.66 -32.28
CA GLN A 10 11.99 1.36 -33.48
C GLN A 10 12.79 2.65 -33.72
N PRO A 11 13.08 3.02 -34.98
CA PRO A 11 13.71 4.28 -35.30
C PRO A 11 12.76 5.45 -35.06
N GLY A 12 13.21 6.48 -34.34
CA GLY A 12 12.41 7.68 -34.06
C GLY A 12 11.24 7.45 -33.10
N ALA A 13 11.36 6.49 -32.17
CA ALA A 13 10.36 6.25 -31.15
C ALA A 13 10.03 7.55 -30.38
N GLU A 14 8.75 7.91 -30.29
CA GLU A 14 8.33 8.98 -29.39
C GLU A 14 8.45 8.53 -27.93
N LYS A 15 8.87 9.45 -27.06
CA LYS A 15 8.98 9.20 -25.61
C LYS A 15 7.59 8.86 -25.04
N PRO A 16 7.38 7.65 -24.47
CA PRO A 16 6.11 7.31 -23.86
C PRO A 16 5.85 8.17 -22.62
N LYS A 17 4.57 8.44 -22.32
CA LYS A 17 4.19 9.17 -21.10
C LYS A 17 4.68 8.41 -19.86
N ALA A 18 5.13 9.14 -18.83
CA ALA A 18 5.65 8.57 -17.58
C ALA A 18 6.79 7.54 -17.78
N SER A 19 7.81 7.89 -18.58
CA SER A 19 8.98 7.03 -18.81
C SER A 19 10.27 7.64 -18.25
N ALA A 20 11.10 6.81 -17.63
CA ALA A 20 12.52 7.12 -17.50
C ALA A 20 13.19 6.97 -18.88
N SER A 21 14.12 7.87 -19.22
CA SER A 21 14.83 7.83 -20.50
C SER A 21 16.34 7.92 -20.29
N VAL A 22 17.11 7.12 -21.04
CA VAL A 22 18.57 7.16 -21.05
C VAL A 22 19.10 7.10 -22.48
N VAL A 23 20.08 7.93 -22.79
CA VAL A 23 20.73 7.97 -24.10
C VAL A 23 22.00 7.13 -24.06
N VAL A 24 22.11 6.16 -24.96
CA VAL A 24 23.29 5.29 -25.11
C VAL A 24 23.76 5.34 -26.56
N GLY A 25 24.84 6.09 -26.81
CA GLY A 25 25.38 6.30 -28.15
C GLY A 25 24.39 7.05 -29.05
N ARG A 26 23.88 6.37 -30.10
CA ARG A 26 22.85 6.91 -31.02
C ARG A 26 21.45 6.38 -30.74
N CYS A 27 21.28 5.65 -29.64
CA CYS A 27 20.01 5.07 -29.23
C CYS A 27 19.47 5.83 -28.03
N GLU A 28 18.15 6.00 -28.00
CA GLU A 28 17.42 6.45 -26.81
C GLU A 28 16.61 5.27 -26.28
N VAL A 29 16.80 4.96 -25.00
CA VAL A 29 16.12 3.87 -24.31
C VAL A 29 15.09 4.47 -23.39
N PHE A 30 13.85 4.03 -23.53
CA PHE A 30 12.74 4.41 -22.67
C PHE A 30 12.36 3.22 -21.82
N VAL A 31 12.23 3.46 -20.52
CA VAL A 31 11.64 2.52 -19.56
C VAL A 31 10.30 3.12 -19.15
N PRO A 32 9.17 2.65 -19.73
CA PRO A 32 7.85 3.03 -19.26
C PRO A 32 7.74 2.66 -17.79
N LEU A 33 7.49 3.65 -16.93
CA LEU A 33 7.24 3.40 -15.51
C LEU A 33 5.75 3.03 -15.30
N ALA A 34 4.88 3.51 -16.18
CA ALA A 34 3.52 3.01 -16.32
C ALA A 34 3.56 1.54 -16.81
N GLY A 35 3.17 0.60 -15.95
CA GLY A 35 3.17 -0.84 -16.22
C GLY A 35 4.27 -1.66 -15.51
N MET A 36 5.22 -1.03 -14.81
CA MET A 36 6.13 -1.76 -13.90
C MET A 36 5.56 -1.93 -12.48
N ILE A 37 4.55 -1.14 -12.13
CA ILE A 37 3.65 -1.34 -11.00
C ILE A 37 2.26 -1.41 -11.62
N ASP A 38 1.60 -2.56 -11.54
CA ASP A 38 0.19 -2.66 -11.86
C ASP A 38 -0.54 -1.88 -10.76
N LEU A 39 -0.88 -0.62 -11.03
CA LEU A 39 -1.51 0.28 -10.07
C LEU A 39 -2.85 -0.29 -9.60
N ASP A 40 -3.55 -1.05 -10.44
CA ASP A 40 -4.79 -1.71 -10.07
C ASP A 40 -4.52 -2.88 -9.12
N GLN A 41 -3.47 -3.67 -9.37
CA GLN A 41 -3.01 -4.70 -8.43
C GLN A 41 -2.51 -4.10 -7.11
N GLU A 42 -1.81 -2.97 -7.14
CA GLU A 42 -1.33 -2.30 -5.93
C GLU A 42 -2.48 -1.69 -5.13
N ARG A 43 -3.46 -1.07 -5.80
CA ARG A 43 -4.72 -0.62 -5.18
C ARG A 43 -5.47 -1.80 -4.56
N GLU A 44 -5.56 -2.94 -5.26
CA GLU A 44 -6.22 -4.15 -4.74
C GLU A 44 -5.47 -4.72 -3.52
N ARG A 45 -4.13 -4.75 -3.57
CA ARG A 45 -3.28 -5.15 -2.45
C ARG A 45 -3.51 -4.26 -1.23
N LEU A 46 -3.50 -2.94 -1.41
CA LEU A 46 -3.72 -1.97 -0.34
C LEU A 46 -5.15 -2.06 0.22
N ARG A 47 -6.17 -2.18 -0.63
CA ARG A 47 -7.57 -2.36 -0.18
C ARG A 47 -7.72 -3.62 0.68
N LYS A 48 -7.09 -4.72 0.28
CA LYS A 48 -7.09 -5.96 1.06
C LYS A 48 -6.36 -5.80 2.39
N GLU A 49 -5.21 -5.13 2.38
CA GLU A 49 -4.44 -4.85 3.59
C GLU A 49 -5.21 -3.95 4.56
N ILE A 50 -5.94 -2.96 4.05
CA ILE A 50 -6.87 -2.12 4.80
C ILE A 50 -7.98 -2.99 5.41
N GLU A 51 -8.68 -3.81 4.63
CA GLU A 51 -9.77 -4.67 5.11
C GLU A 51 -9.31 -5.60 6.25
N GLU A 52 -8.17 -6.28 6.09
CA GLU A 52 -7.58 -7.14 7.13
C GLU A 52 -7.25 -6.36 8.41
N LYS A 53 -6.79 -5.12 8.29
CA LYS A 53 -6.46 -4.24 9.42
C LYS A 53 -7.70 -3.65 10.09
N GLU A 54 -8.74 -3.33 9.33
CA GLU A 54 -10.04 -2.88 9.84
C GLU A 54 -10.70 -3.99 10.67
N GLU A 55 -10.72 -5.23 10.18
CA GLU A 55 -11.23 -6.39 10.93
C GLU A 55 -10.44 -6.61 12.23
N PHE A 56 -9.11 -6.48 12.16
CA PHE A 56 -8.26 -6.56 13.34
C PHE A 56 -8.61 -5.46 14.36
N LEU A 57 -8.71 -4.21 13.90
CA LEU A 57 -9.07 -3.06 14.74
C LEU A 57 -10.44 -3.28 15.39
N GLU A 58 -11.44 -3.72 14.63
CA GLU A 58 -12.77 -4.00 15.15
C GLU A 58 -12.72 -5.06 16.27
N SER A 59 -11.93 -6.12 16.09
CA SER A 59 -11.77 -7.16 17.11
C SER A 59 -11.16 -6.63 18.42
N VAL A 60 -10.27 -5.64 18.33
CA VAL A 60 -9.64 -4.99 19.49
C VAL A 60 -10.63 -4.03 20.15
N GLU A 61 -11.37 -3.25 19.36
CA GLU A 61 -12.39 -2.35 19.85
C GLU A 61 -13.54 -3.08 20.55
N GLN A 62 -13.98 -4.22 20.03
CA GLN A 62 -14.97 -5.08 20.68
C GLN A 62 -14.50 -5.54 22.07
N LYS A 63 -13.21 -5.90 22.23
CA LYS A 63 -12.64 -6.25 23.54
C LYS A 63 -12.60 -5.05 24.48
N LEU A 64 -12.19 -3.89 23.99
CA LEU A 64 -12.10 -2.66 24.79
C LEU A 64 -13.48 -2.06 25.14
N ASN A 65 -14.51 -2.30 24.34
CA ASN A 65 -15.89 -1.91 24.64
C ASN A 65 -16.59 -2.87 25.61
N ASN A 66 -16.04 -4.08 25.79
CA ASN A 66 -16.56 -5.03 26.75
C ASN A 66 -16.18 -4.62 28.19
N HIS A 67 -17.14 -4.02 28.91
CA HIS A 67 -16.97 -3.64 30.31
C HIS A 67 -16.49 -4.78 31.22
N GLN A 68 -16.83 -6.04 30.93
CA GLN A 68 -16.33 -7.17 31.71
C GLN A 68 -14.83 -7.39 31.50
N PHE A 69 -14.34 -7.20 30.27
CA PHE A 69 -12.92 -7.29 29.96
C PHE A 69 -12.14 -6.14 30.62
N VAL A 70 -12.59 -4.90 30.42
CA VAL A 70 -11.92 -3.71 30.96
C VAL A 70 -11.83 -3.73 32.49
N ASN A 71 -12.88 -4.21 33.17
CA ASN A 71 -12.92 -4.20 34.63
C ASN A 71 -12.32 -5.45 35.30
N LYS A 72 -12.14 -6.56 34.57
CA LYS A 72 -11.62 -7.82 35.14
C LYS A 72 -10.24 -8.22 34.64
N ALA A 73 -9.82 -7.75 33.47
CA ALA A 73 -8.49 -8.03 32.96
C ALA A 73 -7.44 -7.21 33.73
N PRO A 74 -6.22 -7.71 33.88
CA PRO A 74 -5.11 -6.92 34.41
C PRO A 74 -4.89 -5.65 33.60
N ASP A 75 -4.52 -4.55 34.26
CA ASP A 75 -4.30 -3.24 33.62
C ASP A 75 -3.31 -3.34 32.45
N GLU A 76 -2.22 -4.11 32.61
CA GLU A 76 -1.23 -4.36 31.54
C GLU A 76 -1.86 -4.97 30.28
N VAL A 77 -2.87 -5.82 30.42
CA VAL A 77 -3.57 -6.45 29.29
C VAL A 77 -4.47 -5.44 28.59
N VAL A 78 -5.18 -4.61 29.36
CA VAL A 78 -6.05 -3.54 28.83
C VAL A 78 -5.21 -2.49 28.12
N ASP A 79 -4.09 -2.07 28.71
CA ASP A 79 -3.17 -1.09 28.13
C ASP A 79 -2.54 -1.63 26.84
N ARG A 80 -2.17 -2.91 26.79
CA ARG A 80 -1.68 -3.53 25.56
C ARG A 80 -2.74 -3.56 24.46
N GLU A 81 -4.01 -3.84 24.77
CA GLU A 81 -5.08 -3.76 23.77
C GLU A 81 -5.34 -2.32 23.33
N ARG A 82 -5.25 -1.33 24.23
CA ARG A 82 -5.33 0.11 23.86
C ARG A 82 -4.18 0.52 22.95
N GLN A 83 -2.97 0.02 23.18
CA GLN A 83 -1.82 0.26 22.34
C GLN A 83 -2.02 -0.36 20.95
N LYS A 84 -2.45 -1.63 20.88
CA LYS A 84 -2.78 -2.28 19.61
C LYS A 84 -3.81 -1.50 18.80
N ARG A 85 -4.84 -0.95 19.47
CA ARG A 85 -5.84 -0.12 18.82
C ARG A 85 -5.19 1.12 18.18
N ARG A 86 -4.35 1.84 18.93
CA ARG A 86 -3.63 3.02 18.42
C ARG A 86 -2.75 2.67 17.22
N ASP A 87 -1.91 1.65 17.36
CA ASP A 87 -0.99 1.24 16.30
C ASP A 87 -1.75 0.85 15.03
N ALA A 88 -2.87 0.12 15.17
CA ALA A 88 -3.71 -0.27 14.04
C ALA A 88 -4.41 0.94 13.40
N THR A 89 -4.89 1.91 14.18
CA THR A 89 -5.48 3.15 13.65
C THR A 89 -4.44 3.96 12.87
N ASP A 90 -3.25 4.19 13.44
CA ASP A 90 -2.18 4.95 12.79
C ASP A 90 -1.71 4.27 11.49
N GLU A 91 -1.69 2.94 11.46
CA GLU A 91 -1.33 2.16 10.27
C GLU A 91 -2.42 2.22 9.20
N LEU A 92 -3.70 2.12 9.59
CA LEU A 92 -4.83 2.29 8.68
C LEU A 92 -4.87 3.68 8.03
N GLU A 93 -4.63 4.74 8.80
CA GLU A 93 -4.57 6.10 8.27
C GLU A 93 -3.53 6.21 7.15
N ARG A 94 -2.32 5.67 7.36
CA ARG A 94 -1.26 5.66 6.34
C ARG A 94 -1.62 4.82 5.12
N LEU A 95 -2.28 3.68 5.31
CA LEU A 95 -2.71 2.83 4.20
C LEU A 95 -3.79 3.53 3.35
N HIS A 96 -4.73 4.23 3.99
CA HIS A 96 -5.73 5.03 3.30
C HIS A 96 -5.12 6.22 2.55
N GLU A 97 -4.16 6.93 3.15
CA GLU A 97 -3.43 8.01 2.47
C GLU A 97 -2.71 7.47 1.22
N ASN A 98 -1.98 6.37 1.35
CA ASN A 98 -1.29 5.74 0.21
C ASN A 98 -2.26 5.29 -0.89
N LEU A 99 -3.42 4.74 -0.52
CA LEU A 99 -4.43 4.33 -1.49
C LEU A 99 -5.04 5.54 -2.20
N ALA A 100 -5.33 6.63 -1.47
CA ALA A 100 -5.85 7.86 -2.04
C ALA A 100 -4.86 8.49 -3.04
N ASP A 101 -3.58 8.59 -2.65
CA ASP A 101 -2.52 9.08 -3.53
C ASP A 101 -2.43 8.24 -4.82
N LEU A 102 -2.64 6.93 -4.72
CA LEU A 102 -2.65 6.04 -5.88
C LEU A 102 -3.93 6.14 -6.71
N GLU A 103 -5.08 6.50 -6.14
CA GLU A 103 -6.34 6.72 -6.86
C GLU A 103 -6.36 8.05 -7.61
N GLU A 104 -5.54 9.02 -7.20
CA GLU A 104 -5.35 10.31 -7.89
C GLU A 104 -4.43 10.24 -9.12
N VAL A 105 -3.72 9.12 -9.33
CA VAL A 105 -2.80 8.84 -10.47
C VAL A 105 -3.50 8.09 -11.59
#